data_AF-A0A7X0KZR9-F1
#
_entry.id   AF-A0A7X0KZR9-F1
#
_cell.length_a   1.000
_cell.length_b   1.000
_cell.length_c   1.000
_cell.angle_alpha   90.00
_cell.angle_beta   90.00
_cell.angle_gamma   90.00
#
_symmetry.space_group_name_H-M   'P 1'
#
loop_
_entity.id
_entity.type
_entity.pdbx_description
1 polymer ?
#
loop_
_entity_poly.entity_id
_entity_poly.type
_entity_poly.pdbx_seq_one_letter_code
_entity_poly.pdbx_strand_id
1 'polypeptide(L)'
;MHDWALGRTYRSRAGDVQGRYGELDLPVLVCWGAEDTWIPAAKGRELAALVPGARLHTVEGAGHLVQEDAPAELTAALSAFLS
;
A
#
# COMPACT_ATOMS: atom_id res chain seq x y z
N MET A 1 3.50 42.65 -8.99
CA MET A 1 2.32 41.88 -9.43
C MET A 1 2.85 40.69 -10.23
N HIS A 2 3.03 39.46 -9.74
CA HIS A 2 2.79 38.79 -8.46
C HIS A 2 4.05 37.99 -8.08
N ASP A 3 4.29 37.87 -6.78
CA ASP A 3 5.34 37.11 -6.13
C ASP A 3 4.89 35.64 -5.95
N TRP A 4 5.72 34.69 -6.39
CA TRP A 4 5.46 33.24 -6.29
C TRP A 4 6.16 32.59 -5.08
N ALA A 5 6.76 33.39 -4.20
CA ALA A 5 7.42 32.92 -2.98
C ALA A 5 6.48 32.95 -1.77
N LEU A 6 5.46 32.07 -1.74
CA LEU A 6 4.83 31.66 -0.48
C LEU A 6 4.86 30.14 -0.37
N GLY A 7 5.93 29.66 0.24
CA GLY A 7 6.08 28.29 0.67
C GLY A 7 5.22 27.96 1.89
N ARG A 8 4.91 26.66 1.97
CA ARG A 8 4.28 25.85 3.02
C ARG A 8 2.81 25.50 2.79
N THR A 9 2.59 24.17 2.84
CA THR A 9 1.33 23.43 3.07
C THR A 9 0.36 23.27 1.91
N TYR A 10 0.74 22.47 0.91
CA TYR A 10 -0.22 21.55 0.27
C TYR A 10 0.29 20.12 0.46
N ARG A 11 0.03 19.52 1.63
CA ARG A 11 0.10 18.06 1.73
C ARG A 11 -1.10 17.52 0.97
N SER A 12 -0.86 16.55 0.10
CA SER A 12 -1.97 15.79 -0.46
C SER A 12 -2.66 15.06 0.70
N ARG A 13 -3.99 14.91 0.62
CA ARG A 13 -4.74 14.09 1.60
C ARG A 13 -4.12 12.70 1.78
N ALA A 14 -3.54 12.15 0.70
CA ALA A 14 -2.78 10.90 0.74
C ALA A 14 -1.51 10.99 1.62
N GLY A 15 -0.74 12.07 1.51
CA GLY A 15 0.46 12.28 2.34
C GLY A 15 0.13 12.48 3.83
N ASP A 16 -1.01 13.12 4.13
CA ASP A 16 -1.48 13.27 5.52
C ASP A 16 -1.84 11.92 6.15
N VAL A 17 -2.51 11.03 5.40
CA VAL A 17 -2.85 9.69 5.87
C VAL A 17 -1.62 8.79 5.98
N GLN A 18 -0.74 8.82 4.97
CA GLN A 18 0.49 8.02 4.95
C GLN A 18 1.41 8.34 6.13
N GLY A 19 1.46 9.60 6.57
CA GLY A 19 2.24 10.01 7.75
C GLY A 19 1.79 9.35 9.06
N ARG A 20 0.61 8.73 9.09
CA ARG A 20 0.00 8.09 10.27
C ARG A 20 0.06 6.56 10.25
N TYR A 21 0.64 5.96 9.21
CA TYR A 21 0.79 4.49 9.14
C TYR A 21 1.62 3.91 10.30
N GLY A 22 2.56 4.70 10.83
CA GLY A 22 3.32 4.36 12.02
C GLY A 22 2.51 4.31 13.33
N GLU A 23 1.28 4.83 13.34
CA GLU A 23 0.38 4.82 14.50
C GLU A 23 -0.42 3.52 14.62
N LEU A 24 -0.39 2.64 13.61
CA LEU A 24 -1.14 1.39 13.63
C LEU A 24 -0.54 0.40 14.64
N ASP A 25 -1.37 -0.09 15.55
CA ASP A 25 -1.03 -1.04 16.62
C ASP A 25 -1.71 -2.42 16.45
N LEU A 26 -2.18 -2.70 15.24
CA LEU A 26 -2.89 -3.91 14.85
C LEU A 26 -2.13 -4.69 13.77
N PRO A 27 -2.32 -6.02 13.65
CA PRO A 27 -1.72 -6.80 12.58
C PRO A 27 -2.14 -6.26 11.19
N VAL A 28 -1.19 -6.10 10.26
CA VAL A 28 -1.47 -5.63 8.89
C VAL A 28 -0.89 -6.59 7.87
N LEU A 29 -1.70 -6.94 6.86
CA LEU A 29 -1.28 -7.65 5.65
C LEU A 29 -1.45 -6.72 4.45
N VAL A 30 -0.38 -6.53 3.68
CA VAL A 30 -0.39 -5.84 2.39
C VAL A 30 -0.31 -6.91 1.29
N CYS A 31 -1.36 -7.05 0.48
CA CYS A 31 -1.33 -7.89 -0.72
C CYS A 31 -1.11 -6.99 -1.95
N TRP A 32 -0.15 -7.32 -2.80
CA TRP A 32 0.21 -6.49 -3.96
C TRP A 32 0.58 -7.34 -5.17
N GLY A 33 0.05 -7.01 -6.35
CA GLY A 33 0.41 -7.71 -7.60
C GLY A 33 1.81 -7.36 -8.09
N ALA A 34 2.64 -8.36 -8.39
CA ALA A 34 4.00 -8.16 -8.86
C ALA A 34 4.06 -7.37 -10.19
N GLU A 35 3.00 -7.45 -10.99
CA GLU A 35 2.88 -6.89 -12.34
C GLU A 35 1.98 -5.64 -12.37
N ASP A 36 1.74 -4.99 -11.23
CA ASP A 36 0.94 -3.77 -11.17
C ASP A 36 1.59 -2.64 -11.99
N THR A 37 0.95 -2.31 -13.13
CA THR A 37 1.37 -1.25 -14.04
C THR A 37 0.70 0.09 -13.74
N TRP A 38 -0.30 0.14 -12.87
CA TRP A 38 -0.99 1.36 -12.45
C TRP A 38 -0.26 2.00 -11.27
N ILE A 39 0.13 1.18 -10.29
CA ILE A 39 0.93 1.58 -9.14
C ILE A 39 2.12 0.61 -9.01
N PRO A 40 3.37 1.07 -9.23
CA PRO A 40 4.52 0.18 -9.23
C PRO A 40 4.64 -0.64 -7.93
N ALA A 41 5.00 -1.92 -8.04
CA ALA A 41 5.15 -2.83 -6.90
C ALA A 41 6.09 -2.33 -5.78
N ALA A 42 7.01 -1.41 -6.10
CA ALA A 42 7.82 -0.71 -5.10
C ALA A 42 6.97 0.04 -4.06
N LYS A 43 5.78 0.54 -4.42
CA LYS A 43 4.84 1.18 -3.50
C LYS A 43 4.25 0.22 -2.47
N GLY A 44 4.01 -1.04 -2.83
CA GLY A 44 3.61 -2.06 -1.85
C GLY A 44 4.70 -2.32 -0.81
N ARG A 45 5.96 -2.34 -1.25
CA ARG A 45 7.12 -2.46 -0.34
C ARG A 45 7.28 -1.24 0.56
N GLU A 46 7.16 -0.04 -0.01
CA GLU A 46 7.18 1.21 0.77
C GLU A 46 6.06 1.24 1.81
N LEU A 47 4.83 0.88 1.43
CA LEU A 47 3.67 0.82 2.32
C LEU A 47 3.92 -0.14 3.50
N ALA A 48 4.37 -1.36 3.21
CA ALA A 48 4.66 -2.35 4.25
C ALA A 48 5.79 -1.88 5.19
N ALA A 49 6.80 -1.17 4.67
CA ALA A 49 7.89 -0.63 5.48
C ALA A 49 7.45 0.52 6.41
N LEU A 50 6.40 1.25 6.06
CA LEU A 50 5.86 2.35 6.87
C LEU A 50 4.95 1.91 8.02
N VAL A 51 4.46 0.66 7.99
CA VAL A 51 3.54 0.12 8.99
C VAL A 51 4.29 -0.85 9.92
N PRO A 52 4.36 -0.59 11.24
CA PRO A 52 5.01 -1.48 12.19
C PRO A 52 4.42 -2.90 12.15
N GLY A 53 5.28 -3.91 11.93
CA GLY A 53 4.87 -5.31 11.91
C GLY A 53 4.03 -5.75 10.72
N ALA A 54 3.85 -4.90 9.70
CA ALA A 54 3.14 -5.31 8.49
C ALA A 54 3.86 -6.45 7.75
N ARG A 55 3.07 -7.36 7.19
CA ARG A 55 3.54 -8.40 6.27
C ARG A 55 3.20 -8.00 4.85
N LEU A 56 4.15 -8.16 3.93
CA LEU A 56 3.92 -8.01 2.50
C LEU A 56 3.75 -9.40 1.87
N HIS A 57 2.66 -9.59 1.13
CA HIS A 57 2.43 -10.72 0.26
C HIS A 57 2.36 -10.22 -1.18
N THR A 58 3.45 -10.44 -1.93
CA THR A 58 3.48 -10.14 -3.37
C THR A 58 2.92 -11.32 -4.13
N VAL A 59 1.94 -11.06 -4.99
CA VAL A 59 1.24 -12.06 -5.81
C VAL A 59 1.85 -12.03 -7.21
N GLU A 60 2.61 -13.07 -7.55
CA GLU A 60 3.22 -13.22 -8.87
C GLU A 60 2.13 -13.47 -9.93
N GLY A 61 2.28 -12.92 -11.14
CA GLY A 61 1.26 -13.05 -12.19
C GLY A 61 0.04 -12.13 -12.04
N ALA A 62 -0.06 -11.35 -10.96
CA ALA A 62 -1.15 -10.42 -10.73
C ALA A 62 -0.74 -8.96 -10.98
N GLY A 63 -1.64 -8.20 -11.59
CA GLY A 63 -1.52 -6.76 -11.82
C GLY A 63 -2.18 -5.94 -10.70
N HIS A 64 -2.82 -4.84 -11.07
CA HIS A 64 -3.42 -3.90 -10.10
C HIS A 64 -4.60 -4.51 -9.34
N LEU A 65 -5.39 -5.35 -10.01
CA LEU A 65 -6.62 -5.92 -9.47
C LEU A 65 -6.36 -7.36 -9.03
N VAL A 66 -5.58 -7.53 -7.95
CA VAL A 66 -5.21 -8.85 -7.40
C VAL A 66 -6.43 -9.76 -7.18
N GLN A 67 -7.58 -9.20 -6.81
CA GLN A 67 -8.83 -9.95 -6.63
C GLN A 67 -9.43 -10.50 -7.94
N GLU A 68 -9.12 -9.89 -9.09
CA GLU A 68 -9.54 -10.36 -10.42
C GLU A 68 -8.50 -11.33 -10.99
N ASP A 69 -7.21 -10.98 -10.87
CA ASP A 69 -6.11 -11.74 -11.49
C ASP A 69 -5.81 -13.05 -10.75
N ALA A 70 -5.87 -13.04 -9.42
CA ALA A 70 -5.49 -14.16 -8.56
C ALA A 70 -6.42 -14.34 -7.34
N PRO A 71 -7.74 -14.53 -7.54
CA PRO A 71 -8.72 -14.60 -6.45
C PRO A 71 -8.43 -15.72 -5.45
N ALA A 72 -7.95 -16.88 -5.92
CA ALA A 72 -7.66 -18.03 -5.06
C ALA A 72 -6.46 -17.77 -4.13
N GLU A 73 -5.38 -17.20 -4.65
CA GLU A 73 -4.18 -16.86 -3.85
C GLU A 73 -4.49 -15.75 -2.85
N LEU A 74 -5.19 -14.70 -3.29
CA LEU A 74 -5.63 -13.63 -2.40
C LEU A 74 -6.51 -14.17 -1.27
N THR A 75 -7.48 -15.04 -1.59
CA THR A 75 -8.37 -15.63 -0.58
C THR A 75 -7.59 -16.47 0.42
N ALA A 76 -6.62 -17.27 -0.05
CA ALA A 76 -5.78 -18.07 0.83
C ALA A 76 -4.94 -17.20 1.78
N ALA A 77 -4.33 -16.13 1.26
CA ALA A 77 -3.57 -15.18 2.07
C ALA A 77 -4.44 -14.49 3.14
N LEU A 78 -5.67 -14.10 2.78
CA LEU A 78 -6.63 -13.51 3.72
C LEU A 78 -7.10 -14.51 4.78
N SER A 79 -7.45 -15.75 4.39
CA SER A 79 -7.86 -16.80 5.34
C SER A 79 -6.75 -17.12 6.34
N ALA A 80 -5.50 -17.23 5.88
CA ALA A 80 -4.35 -17.47 6.75
C ALA A 80 -4.04 -16.29 7.69
N PHE A 81 -4.46 -15.08 7.34
CA PHE A 81 -4.28 -13.89 8.17
C PHE A 81 -5.37 -13.71 9.22
N LEU A 82 -6.60 -14.13 8.91
CA LEU A 82 -7.78 -13.94 9.77
C LEU A 82 -8.03 -15.09 10.75
N SER A 83 -7.27 -16.18 10.67
CA SER A 83 -7.35 -17.34 11.56
C SER A 83 -6.51 -17.14 12.82
#